data_AF-A0AAU4Z018-F1
#
_entry.id   AF-A0AAU4Z018-F1
#
_cell.length_a   1.000
_cell.length_b   1.000
_cell.length_c   1.000
_cell.angle_alpha   90.00
_cell.angle_beta   90.00
_cell.angle_gamma   90.00
#
_symmetry.space_group_name_H-M   'P 1'
#
loop_
_entity.id
_entity.type
_entity.pdbx_description
1 polymer ?
#
loop_
_entity_poly.entity_id
_entity_poly.type
_entity_poly.pdbx_seq_one_letter_code
_entity_poly.pdbx_strand_id
1 'polypeptide(L)'
;MVVRAARQGPYDGTHAGRGHSHPAVGPFEDRHGPQTLGARFRRHLLFRSRRSRRRCLARHTGDQDQEHDGEDGEDVLEGGGGAVVLSRAAAGVLLFREERDPAVPAQFVRLRVINPEDAYWRRGIEAAGRWLRETGNTVLRVPYTVVTPEDWGAVAGYPLGQWIADQRRAYTAGTLEAGRVAELEKLGMVWSEQDAAWADGIAVAKQYASAHGHFLPPTTATWEGHPIGVWAKNARAAARRARENEELHAASRPVTSAASAMTGARQDELDAIDPGWCPVWDTGWQRCYRLVHNHVQAGGTPPEAAGDVVVQGKGLGRWVTAQRFGWEQLLPVQQWILENTLKITPAGEDERPVKQTQDTKWAPNLAAARQFHAREGHLRVPRKHVEHPEGLGGRQGGVDGGVVVKLGIWLDNARKRAAKLPEQRRTDLDQLGMPW
;
A
#
# COMPACT_ATOMS: atom_id res chain seq x y z
N MET A 1 49.82 13.31 -70.82
CA MET A 1 48.79 13.71 -69.82
C MET A 1 47.44 13.24 -70.34
N VAL A 2 46.50 12.93 -69.43
CA VAL A 2 45.18 12.30 -69.71
C VAL A 2 45.32 10.84 -70.18
N VAL A 3 44.56 9.91 -69.57
CA VAL A 3 44.73 8.46 -69.75
C VAL A 3 43.40 7.76 -70.10
N ARG A 4 43.52 6.81 -71.04
CA ARG A 4 42.54 5.86 -71.61
C ARG A 4 41.58 5.23 -70.57
N ALA A 5 40.31 4.90 -70.82
CA ALA A 5 39.56 4.41 -72.00
C ALA A 5 39.57 2.87 -72.22
N ALA A 6 38.38 2.33 -72.61
CA ALA A 6 38.09 0.96 -73.11
C ALA A 6 38.04 -0.17 -72.04
N ARG A 7 37.29 -1.29 -72.17
CA ARG A 7 36.28 -1.76 -73.16
C ARG A 7 35.57 -3.05 -72.62
N GLN A 8 34.51 -3.51 -73.32
CA GLN A 8 33.90 -4.88 -73.27
C GLN A 8 33.17 -5.25 -71.94
N GLY A 9 32.18 -6.15 -71.91
CA GLY A 9 31.47 -6.91 -72.96
C GLY A 9 30.36 -7.81 -72.33
N PRO A 10 29.36 -8.31 -73.09
CA PRO A 10 28.11 -8.87 -72.53
C PRO A 10 28.01 -10.43 -72.60
N TYR A 11 26.77 -10.95 -72.54
CA TYR A 11 26.26 -12.34 -72.65
C TYR A 11 25.90 -13.03 -71.31
N ASP A 12 24.85 -13.88 -71.19
CA ASP A 12 23.55 -14.02 -71.90
C ASP A 12 22.69 -15.08 -71.16
N GLY A 13 21.36 -15.10 -71.40
CA GLY A 13 20.46 -16.23 -71.11
C GLY A 13 20.00 -16.43 -69.65
N THR A 14 18.82 -17.00 -69.37
CA THR A 14 17.76 -17.49 -70.29
C THR A 14 16.38 -17.46 -69.59
N HIS A 15 15.31 -17.38 -70.39
CA HIS A 15 13.91 -17.47 -69.95
C HIS A 15 13.54 -18.75 -69.18
N ALA A 16 12.71 -18.60 -68.13
CA ALA A 16 11.35 -19.18 -68.01
C ALA A 16 10.70 -18.69 -66.69
N GLY A 17 9.40 -18.45 -66.57
CA GLY A 17 8.33 -18.54 -67.56
C GLY A 17 7.07 -19.21 -67.00
N ARG A 18 6.02 -18.42 -66.72
CA ARG A 18 4.66 -18.83 -66.29
C ARG A 18 4.59 -19.34 -64.83
N GLY A 19 3.53 -19.08 -64.05
CA GLY A 19 2.36 -18.23 -64.30
C GLY A 19 1.08 -18.87 -63.73
N HIS A 20 0.35 -18.12 -62.90
CA HIS A 20 -1.05 -18.32 -62.44
C HIS A 20 -1.38 -19.69 -61.79
N SER A 21 -2.08 -19.75 -60.65
CA SER A 21 -3.52 -19.43 -60.63
C SER A 21 -4.06 -19.21 -59.20
N HIS A 22 -4.82 -18.13 -59.01
CA HIS A 22 -6.02 -18.11 -58.15
C HIS A 22 -7.16 -18.85 -58.91
N PRO A 23 -8.31 -19.27 -58.30
CA PRO A 23 -8.96 -18.62 -57.15
C PRO A 23 -9.73 -19.54 -56.14
N ALA A 24 -10.41 -18.87 -55.20
CA ALA A 24 -11.77 -19.15 -54.69
C ALA A 24 -12.06 -20.18 -53.56
N VAL A 25 -12.49 -19.59 -52.42
CA VAL A 25 -13.76 -19.83 -51.69
C VAL A 25 -14.09 -21.24 -51.13
N GLY A 26 -14.25 -21.31 -49.80
CA GLY A 26 -15.00 -22.35 -49.08
C GLY A 26 -14.94 -22.16 -47.56
N PRO A 27 -16.06 -22.11 -46.80
CA PRO A 27 -16.07 -21.77 -45.37
C PRO A 27 -16.00 -23.00 -44.45
N PHE A 28 -15.67 -22.80 -43.18
CA PHE A 28 -15.93 -23.79 -42.13
C PHE A 28 -16.21 -23.14 -40.77
N GLU A 29 -17.19 -23.67 -40.04
CA GLU A 29 -17.73 -23.11 -38.80
C GLU A 29 -17.06 -23.63 -37.51
N ASP A 30 -17.23 -22.84 -36.45
CA ASP A 30 -17.30 -23.19 -35.02
C ASP A 30 -16.24 -24.07 -34.33
N ARG A 31 -15.71 -23.53 -33.21
CA ARG A 31 -15.96 -24.10 -31.86
C ARG A 31 -15.53 -23.17 -30.71
N HIS A 32 -16.49 -22.86 -29.83
CA HIS A 32 -16.39 -22.59 -28.39
C HIS A 32 -15.36 -21.58 -27.81
N GLY A 33 -15.87 -20.40 -27.46
CA GLY A 33 -16.01 -19.99 -26.04
C GLY A 33 -14.79 -19.41 -25.29
N PRO A 34 -14.84 -18.13 -24.85
CA PRO A 34 -13.85 -17.57 -23.92
C PRO A 34 -14.16 -17.99 -22.47
N GLN A 35 -13.35 -18.88 -21.88
CA GLN A 35 -13.44 -19.16 -20.44
C GLN A 35 -12.61 -18.16 -19.62
N THR A 36 -13.32 -17.25 -18.96
CA THR A 36 -12.80 -16.45 -17.84
C THR A 36 -12.38 -17.35 -16.68
N LEU A 37 -11.08 -17.45 -16.39
CA LEU A 37 -10.57 -18.17 -15.21
C LEU A 37 -9.27 -17.54 -14.67
N GLY A 38 -9.41 -16.59 -13.74
CA GLY A 38 -8.30 -15.96 -13.01
C GLY A 38 -8.54 -15.77 -11.51
N ALA A 39 -9.76 -15.99 -11.02
CA ALA A 39 -10.10 -15.89 -9.60
C ALA A 39 -9.87 -17.23 -8.87
N ARG A 40 -8.62 -17.56 -8.51
CA ARG A 40 -8.32 -18.79 -7.76
C ARG A 40 -6.98 -18.79 -6.98
N PHE A 41 -6.80 -17.86 -6.04
CA PHE A 41 -5.72 -17.94 -5.03
C PHE A 41 -6.17 -17.59 -3.60
N ARG A 42 -7.29 -18.18 -3.13
CA ARG A 42 -7.62 -18.28 -1.69
C ARG A 42 -8.22 -19.65 -1.36
N ARG A 43 -7.39 -20.61 -0.95
CA ARG A 43 -7.71 -21.72 -0.02
C ARG A 43 -6.52 -22.68 0.09
N HIS A 44 -5.89 -22.72 1.26
CA HIS A 44 -5.47 -23.96 1.96
C HIS A 44 -4.93 -23.60 3.35
N LEU A 45 -5.77 -23.77 4.38
CA LEU A 45 -5.41 -24.04 5.79
C LEU A 45 -6.70 -23.99 6.63
N LEU A 46 -7.51 -25.06 6.58
CA LEU A 46 -8.50 -25.34 7.63
C LEU A 46 -8.50 -26.84 7.95
N PHE A 47 -8.25 -27.11 9.22
CA PHE A 47 -8.11 -28.44 9.80
C PHE A 47 -9.49 -29.10 9.95
N ARG A 48 -9.56 -30.43 9.82
CA ARG A 48 -10.82 -31.18 10.02
C ARG A 48 -11.23 -31.19 11.50
N SER A 49 -12.49 -30.88 11.78
CA SER A 49 -13.18 -31.41 12.96
C SER A 49 -14.65 -31.71 12.66
N ARG A 50 -15.11 -32.92 13.02
CA ARG A 50 -16.51 -33.36 12.90
C ARG A 50 -17.20 -33.19 14.25
N ARG A 51 -18.39 -32.59 14.27
CA ARG A 51 -19.51 -32.89 15.21
C ARG A 51 -20.80 -32.40 14.55
N SER A 52 -21.69 -33.28 14.14
CA SER A 52 -22.67 -34.01 14.96
C SER A 52 -23.86 -33.13 15.35
N ARG A 53 -24.99 -33.35 14.69
CA ARG A 53 -26.27 -32.67 14.95
C ARG A 53 -26.81 -33.09 16.32
N ARG A 54 -27.31 -32.14 17.11
CA ARG A 54 -28.45 -32.38 18.02
C ARG A 54 -29.47 -31.27 17.86
N ARG A 55 -30.74 -31.66 17.99
CA ARG A 55 -31.96 -30.89 17.73
C ARG A 55 -32.71 -30.83 19.06
N CYS A 56 -33.12 -29.65 19.51
CA CYS A 56 -34.13 -29.48 20.56
C CYS A 56 -35.21 -28.50 20.07
N LEU A 57 -36.46 -28.77 20.47
CA LEU A 57 -37.68 -28.04 20.12
C LEU A 57 -38.36 -27.53 21.40
N ALA A 58 -38.93 -26.33 21.34
CA ALA A 58 -39.96 -25.73 22.21
C ALA A 58 -40.19 -24.27 21.68
N ARG A 59 -41.35 -23.69 21.33
CA ARG A 59 -42.77 -23.76 21.81
C ARG A 59 -42.89 -23.53 23.32
N HIS A 60 -43.77 -22.73 23.93
CA HIS A 60 -44.71 -21.63 23.58
C HIS A 60 -44.75 -20.71 24.85
N THR A 61 -45.43 -19.56 24.96
CA THR A 61 -46.42 -18.84 24.12
C THR A 61 -46.13 -17.32 24.18
N GLY A 62 -47.12 -16.44 23.99
CA GLY A 62 -47.23 -15.16 24.69
C GLY A 62 -48.58 -15.10 25.43
N ASP A 63 -48.76 -14.17 26.35
CA ASP A 63 -50.07 -13.76 26.89
C ASP A 63 -50.01 -12.30 27.39
N GLN A 64 -51.17 -11.67 27.57
CA GLN A 64 -51.32 -10.25 27.95
C GLN A 64 -51.86 -10.06 29.39
N ASP A 65 -52.02 -8.78 29.75
CA ASP A 65 -53.02 -8.21 30.68
C ASP A 65 -52.67 -7.85 32.15
N GLN A 66 -52.94 -6.56 32.40
CA GLN A 66 -53.56 -5.88 33.55
C GLN A 66 -52.85 -5.63 34.90
N GLU A 67 -52.61 -4.32 35.14
CA GLU A 67 -53.11 -3.47 36.25
C GLU A 67 -53.16 -4.01 37.70
N HIS A 68 -52.58 -3.28 38.67
CA HIS A 68 -53.34 -2.45 39.65
C HIS A 68 -52.42 -1.66 40.64
N ASP A 69 -52.64 -0.34 40.71
CA ASP A 69 -52.73 0.65 41.82
C ASP A 69 -51.76 0.77 43.05
N GLY A 70 -51.77 2.00 43.60
CA GLY A 70 -51.10 2.51 44.82
C GLY A 70 -50.49 3.91 44.57
N GLU A 71 -51.19 5.04 44.80
CA GLU A 71 -51.36 5.77 46.11
C GLU A 71 -50.00 6.22 46.71
N ASP A 72 -49.73 7.47 47.13
CA ASP A 72 -50.55 8.66 47.44
C ASP A 72 -49.78 9.99 47.22
N GLY A 73 -50.47 11.14 47.27
CA GLY A 73 -49.79 12.45 47.39
C GLY A 73 -50.65 13.70 47.13
N GLU A 74 -51.74 13.91 47.88
CA GLU A 74 -52.49 15.18 47.86
C GLU A 74 -51.80 16.28 48.68
N ASP A 75 -51.97 17.54 48.26
CA ASP A 75 -51.79 18.71 49.14
C ASP A 75 -52.88 19.76 48.83
N VAL A 76 -53.49 20.30 49.87
CA VAL A 76 -54.81 20.97 49.83
C VAL A 76 -54.68 22.50 49.86
N LEU A 77 -55.48 23.21 49.04
CA LEU A 77 -55.89 24.59 49.32
C LEU A 77 -57.37 24.84 48.96
N GLU A 78 -58.20 25.07 49.98
CA GLU A 78 -59.60 25.50 49.85
C GLU A 78 -59.75 26.97 49.39
N GLY A 79 -60.89 27.34 48.80
CA GLY A 79 -61.27 28.76 48.74
C GLY A 79 -62.40 29.20 47.81
N GLY A 80 -63.67 28.93 48.16
CA GLY A 80 -64.79 29.85 47.89
C GLY A 80 -65.41 29.87 46.48
N GLY A 81 -66.67 29.43 46.37
CA GLY A 81 -67.46 29.52 45.14
C GLY A 81 -68.11 30.89 44.89
N GLY A 82 -68.20 31.28 43.61
CA GLY A 82 -68.96 32.45 43.16
C GLY A 82 -69.40 32.27 41.71
N ALA A 83 -70.70 32.37 41.44
CA ALA A 83 -71.27 32.13 40.11
C ALA A 83 -70.94 33.28 39.14
N VAL A 84 -70.14 33.02 38.10
CA VAL A 84 -69.85 34.00 37.05
C VAL A 84 -70.96 33.98 36.00
N VAL A 85 -71.81 35.00 36.02
CA VAL A 85 -72.77 35.28 34.94
C VAL A 85 -72.00 35.79 33.72
N LEU A 86 -71.81 34.94 32.71
CA LEU A 86 -71.18 35.34 31.45
C LEU A 86 -72.07 36.34 30.69
N SER A 87 -71.49 37.48 30.31
CA SER A 87 -72.23 38.51 29.58
C SER A 87 -72.62 38.05 28.17
N ARG A 88 -73.71 38.60 27.65
CA ARG A 88 -74.29 38.25 26.33
C ARG A 88 -73.35 38.55 25.14
N ALA A 89 -72.23 39.24 25.36
CA ALA A 89 -71.18 39.47 24.37
C ALA A 89 -70.18 38.29 24.22
N ALA A 90 -70.09 37.39 25.20
CA ALA A 90 -69.18 36.24 25.16
C ALA A 90 -69.74 35.01 24.42
N ALA A 91 -71.05 34.99 24.14
CA ALA A 91 -71.72 33.85 23.49
C ALA A 91 -71.50 33.76 21.97
N GLY A 92 -70.84 34.75 21.35
CA GLY A 92 -70.64 34.82 19.89
C GLY A 92 -69.41 34.09 19.36
N VAL A 93 -68.51 33.59 20.22
CA VAL A 93 -67.19 33.05 19.81
C VAL A 93 -67.20 31.52 19.60
N LEU A 94 -68.30 30.83 19.90
CA LEU A 94 -68.42 29.37 19.82
C LEU A 94 -69.51 28.89 18.85
N LEU A 95 -69.51 29.40 17.62
CA LEU A 95 -70.26 28.81 16.50
C LEU A 95 -69.34 28.56 15.31
N PHE A 96 -68.70 27.38 15.31
CA PHE A 96 -68.02 26.82 14.15
C PHE A 96 -69.05 26.42 13.07
N ARG A 97 -69.46 27.37 12.22
CA ARG A 97 -70.13 27.11 10.94
C ARG A 97 -69.78 28.15 9.88
N GLU A 98 -68.51 28.14 9.46
CA GLU A 98 -68.12 28.54 8.12
C GLU A 98 -66.98 27.62 7.67
N GLU A 99 -67.21 26.89 6.58
CA GLU A 99 -66.25 25.94 6.02
C GLU A 99 -65.18 26.73 5.26
N ARG A 100 -64.18 27.23 5.99
CA ARG A 100 -63.03 27.94 5.40
C ARG A 100 -62.20 26.95 4.60
N ASP A 101 -62.09 27.20 3.30
CA ASP A 101 -61.25 26.43 2.38
C ASP A 101 -59.84 26.22 2.97
N PRO A 102 -59.42 24.97 3.26
CA PRO A 102 -58.11 24.69 3.83
C PRO A 102 -56.96 25.07 2.89
N ALA A 103 -57.22 25.29 1.60
CA ALA A 103 -56.24 25.84 0.68
C ALA A 103 -55.82 27.27 1.06
N VAL A 104 -56.67 28.08 1.71
CA VAL A 104 -56.37 29.48 2.03
C VAL A 104 -55.35 29.61 3.17
N PRO A 105 -55.47 28.93 4.34
CA PRO A 105 -54.40 28.89 5.33
C PRO A 105 -53.11 28.24 4.78
N ALA A 106 -53.24 27.18 3.97
CA ALA A 106 -52.08 26.52 3.36
C ALA A 106 -51.34 27.43 2.36
N GLN A 107 -52.06 28.24 1.57
CA GLN A 107 -51.48 29.30 0.75
C GLN A 107 -50.86 30.40 1.61
N PHE A 108 -51.51 30.83 2.69
CA PHE A 108 -50.99 31.90 3.55
C PHE A 108 -49.67 31.51 4.23
N VAL A 109 -49.55 30.24 4.65
CA VAL A 109 -48.28 29.67 5.13
C VAL A 109 -47.26 29.56 3.99
N ARG A 110 -47.62 29.01 2.83
CA ARG A 110 -46.72 28.89 1.65
C ARG A 110 -46.24 30.23 1.07
N LEU A 111 -47.03 31.29 1.14
CA LEU A 111 -46.75 32.61 0.54
C LEU A 111 -45.98 33.54 1.48
N ARG A 112 -46.04 33.30 2.80
CA ARG A 112 -45.48 34.22 3.81
C ARG A 112 -44.37 33.60 4.65
N VAL A 113 -44.30 32.27 4.73
CA VAL A 113 -43.08 31.57 5.14
C VAL A 113 -42.20 31.41 3.90
N ILE A 114 -41.26 32.34 3.72
CA ILE A 114 -40.06 32.09 2.91
C ILE A 114 -39.46 30.80 3.44
N ASN A 115 -39.49 29.71 2.66
CA ASN A 115 -39.18 28.38 3.15
C ASN A 115 -37.78 28.38 3.79
N PRO A 116 -37.67 28.37 5.14
CA PRO A 116 -36.48 28.92 5.81
C PRO A 116 -35.30 27.97 5.65
N GLU A 117 -35.59 26.67 5.51
CA GLU A 117 -34.63 25.64 5.20
C GLU A 117 -34.05 25.81 3.78
N ASP A 118 -34.89 26.07 2.77
CA ASP A 118 -34.41 26.34 1.40
C ASP A 118 -33.62 27.64 1.31
N ALA A 119 -33.98 28.64 2.11
CA ALA A 119 -33.25 29.91 2.20
C ALA A 119 -31.88 29.69 2.89
N TYR A 120 -31.84 28.90 3.96
CA TYR A 120 -30.60 28.54 4.65
C TYR A 120 -29.68 27.67 3.78
N TRP A 121 -30.25 26.71 3.04
CA TRP A 121 -29.56 25.88 2.05
C TRP A 121 -28.97 26.74 0.92
N ARG A 122 -29.76 27.63 0.32
CA ARG A 122 -29.29 28.56 -0.73
C ARG A 122 -28.15 29.46 -0.24
N ARG A 123 -28.25 30.01 0.98
CA ARG A 123 -27.14 30.79 1.59
C ARG A 123 -25.90 29.93 1.79
N GLY A 124 -26.04 28.66 2.19
CA GLY A 124 -24.93 27.73 2.33
C GLY A 124 -24.23 27.41 1.02
N ILE A 125 -25.00 27.13 -0.04
CA ILE A 125 -24.48 26.90 -1.40
C ILE A 125 -23.80 28.17 -1.97
N GLU A 126 -24.40 29.35 -1.79
CA GLU A 126 -23.80 30.62 -2.22
C GLU A 126 -22.49 30.90 -1.47
N ALA A 127 -22.47 30.71 -0.14
CA ALA A 127 -21.28 30.85 0.70
C ALA A 127 -20.17 29.84 0.30
N ALA A 128 -20.51 28.57 0.07
CA ALA A 128 -19.59 27.54 -0.40
C ALA A 128 -19.00 27.89 -1.77
N GLY A 129 -19.85 28.28 -2.73
CA GLY A 129 -19.43 28.68 -4.07
C GLY A 129 -18.56 29.94 -4.07
N ARG A 130 -18.83 30.90 -3.17
CA ARG A 130 -17.98 32.08 -2.99
C ARG A 130 -16.65 31.70 -2.34
N TRP A 131 -16.65 30.88 -1.30
CA TRP A 131 -15.44 30.41 -0.63
C TRP A 131 -14.47 29.72 -1.58
N LEU A 132 -14.96 28.88 -2.50
CA LEU A 132 -14.12 28.26 -3.54
C LEU A 132 -13.42 29.30 -4.43
N ARG A 133 -14.16 30.34 -4.87
CA ARG A 133 -13.60 31.43 -5.71
C ARG A 133 -12.55 32.26 -4.96
N GLU A 134 -12.85 32.67 -3.72
CA GLU A 134 -11.99 33.56 -2.93
C GLU A 134 -10.72 32.83 -2.43
N THR A 135 -10.81 31.52 -2.16
CA THR A 135 -9.64 30.71 -1.74
C THR A 135 -8.87 30.08 -2.89
N GLY A 136 -9.41 30.10 -4.12
CA GLY A 136 -8.84 29.40 -5.27
C GLY A 136 -8.88 27.86 -5.17
N ASN A 137 -9.56 27.31 -4.17
CA ASN A 137 -9.66 25.86 -3.98
C ASN A 137 -10.58 25.22 -5.03
N THR A 138 -10.15 24.09 -5.57
CA THR A 138 -10.93 23.27 -6.52
C THR A 138 -11.85 22.26 -5.84
N VAL A 139 -11.69 22.07 -4.52
CA VAL A 139 -12.49 21.15 -3.69
C VAL A 139 -12.97 21.84 -2.41
N LEU A 140 -14.17 21.51 -1.97
CA LEU A 140 -14.84 22.15 -0.84
C LEU A 140 -14.35 21.57 0.50
N ARG A 141 -13.11 21.92 0.85
CA ARG A 141 -12.44 21.55 2.12
C ARG A 141 -12.43 22.75 3.08
N VAL A 142 -13.60 23.06 3.64
CA VAL A 142 -13.77 24.18 4.58
C VAL A 142 -13.41 23.73 6.01
N PRO A 143 -12.46 24.39 6.72
CA PRO A 143 -12.23 24.17 8.14
C PRO A 143 -13.47 24.52 8.98
N TYR A 144 -13.72 23.73 10.02
CA TYR A 144 -14.92 23.85 10.89
C TYR A 144 -15.16 25.25 11.46
N THR A 145 -14.09 25.98 11.77
CA THR A 145 -14.12 27.32 12.37
C THR A 145 -14.38 28.46 11.38
N VAL A 146 -14.50 28.19 10.07
CA VAL A 146 -14.74 29.25 9.08
C VAL A 146 -16.15 29.80 9.20
N VAL A 147 -16.23 31.07 9.56
CA VAL A 147 -17.37 31.95 9.34
C VAL A 147 -17.03 32.84 8.15
N THR A 148 -18.00 33.12 7.28
CA THR A 148 -17.79 33.99 6.12
C THR A 148 -17.57 35.45 6.55
N PRO A 149 -16.67 36.19 5.90
CA PRO A 149 -16.46 37.63 6.13
C PRO A 149 -17.72 38.51 6.07
N GLU A 150 -17.71 39.62 6.80
CA GLU A 150 -18.83 40.57 6.89
C GLU A 150 -19.10 41.33 5.57
N ASP A 151 -18.09 41.48 4.71
CA ASP A 151 -18.21 42.11 3.39
C ASP A 151 -18.85 41.17 2.34
N TRP A 152 -19.23 39.95 2.72
CA TRP A 152 -19.91 39.01 1.81
C TRP A 152 -21.41 39.24 1.63
N GLY A 153 -21.98 40.30 2.21
CA GLY A 153 -23.34 40.76 1.93
C GLY A 153 -24.42 39.77 2.37
N ALA A 154 -25.20 39.22 1.43
CA ALA A 154 -26.30 38.30 1.74
C ALA A 154 -25.84 37.03 2.49
N VAL A 155 -24.58 36.62 2.33
CA VAL A 155 -23.98 35.50 3.07
C VAL A 155 -22.96 35.94 4.12
N ALA A 156 -22.94 37.20 4.54
CA ALA A 156 -22.13 37.67 5.68
C ALA A 156 -22.47 36.91 6.99
N GLY A 157 -21.46 36.73 7.84
CA GLY A 157 -21.59 36.09 9.15
C GLY A 157 -22.07 34.63 9.13
N TYR A 158 -22.12 33.99 7.97
CA TYR A 158 -22.62 32.63 7.79
C TYR A 158 -21.59 31.59 8.30
N PRO A 159 -21.98 30.64 9.18
CA PRO A 159 -21.07 29.68 9.77
C PRO A 159 -20.78 28.51 8.81
N LEU A 160 -20.08 28.80 7.70
CA LEU A 160 -19.86 27.87 6.60
C LEU A 160 -19.16 26.57 7.04
N GLY A 161 -18.16 26.64 7.91
CA GLY A 161 -17.44 25.46 8.40
C GLY A 161 -18.33 24.51 9.22
N GLN A 162 -19.20 25.07 10.07
CA GLN A 162 -20.23 24.33 10.78
C GLN A 162 -21.24 23.72 9.82
N TRP A 163 -21.76 24.52 8.87
CA TRP A 163 -22.75 24.06 7.90
C TRP A 163 -22.24 22.89 7.06
N ILE A 164 -21.01 22.96 6.55
CA ILE A 164 -20.34 21.87 5.82
C ILE A 164 -20.17 20.62 6.70
N ALA A 165 -19.81 20.78 7.98
CA ALA A 165 -19.72 19.66 8.91
C ALA A 165 -21.08 18.99 9.16
N ASP A 166 -22.17 19.76 9.22
CA ASP A 166 -23.52 19.23 9.34
C ASP A 166 -23.98 18.50 8.06
N GLN A 167 -23.58 18.98 6.87
CA GLN A 167 -23.86 18.24 5.63
C GLN A 167 -23.10 16.91 5.59
N ARG A 168 -21.83 16.86 6.06
CA ARG A 168 -21.08 15.61 6.21
C ARG A 168 -21.77 14.63 7.19
N ARG A 169 -22.32 15.14 8.30
CA ARG A 169 -23.09 14.33 9.27
C ARG A 169 -24.38 13.78 8.65
N ALA A 170 -25.17 14.62 7.98
CA ALA A 170 -26.42 14.22 7.33
C ALA A 170 -26.20 13.22 6.19
N TYR A 171 -25.13 13.39 5.40
CA TYR A 171 -24.71 12.43 4.38
C TYR A 171 -24.33 11.07 4.99
N THR A 172 -23.51 11.08 6.05
CA THR A 172 -23.10 9.85 6.76
C THR A 172 -24.29 9.13 7.43
N ALA A 173 -25.28 9.88 7.89
CA ALA A 173 -26.52 9.35 8.46
C ALA A 173 -27.53 8.87 7.39
N GLY A 174 -27.28 9.11 6.10
CA GLY A 174 -28.21 8.79 5.02
C GLY A 174 -29.47 9.65 4.99
N THR A 175 -29.49 10.79 5.69
CA THR A 175 -30.65 11.68 5.81
C THR A 175 -30.62 12.87 4.85
N LEU A 176 -29.48 13.11 4.18
CA LEU A 176 -29.36 14.19 3.19
C LEU A 176 -30.01 13.81 1.86
N GLU A 177 -30.90 14.68 1.35
CA GLU A 177 -31.61 14.48 0.09
C GLU A 177 -30.66 14.32 -1.11
N ALA A 178 -30.94 13.37 -2.01
CA ALA A 178 -30.11 13.11 -3.18
C ALA A 178 -29.87 14.34 -4.09
N GLY A 179 -30.85 15.25 -4.21
CA GLY A 179 -30.67 16.51 -4.94
C GLY A 179 -29.62 17.42 -4.29
N ARG A 180 -29.64 17.52 -2.96
CA ARG A 180 -28.68 18.28 -2.14
C ARG A 180 -27.28 17.68 -2.17
N VAL A 181 -27.18 16.34 -2.18
CA VAL A 181 -25.91 15.63 -2.42
C VAL A 181 -25.33 16.01 -3.78
N ALA A 182 -26.11 15.87 -4.85
CA ALA A 182 -25.65 16.17 -6.22
C ALA A 182 -25.31 17.65 -6.45
N GLU A 183 -25.90 18.57 -5.69
CA GLU A 183 -25.54 20.00 -5.74
C GLU A 183 -24.19 20.27 -5.05
N LEU A 184 -23.95 19.67 -3.89
CA LEU A 184 -22.66 19.76 -3.18
C LEU A 184 -21.53 19.05 -3.94
N GLU A 185 -21.80 17.91 -4.59
CA GLU A 185 -20.80 17.20 -5.40
C GLU A 185 -20.32 18.03 -6.61
N LYS A 186 -21.21 18.83 -7.22
CA LYS A 186 -20.82 19.79 -8.28
C LYS A 186 -19.88 20.90 -7.77
N LEU A 187 -19.91 21.20 -6.48
CA LEU A 187 -18.98 22.12 -5.81
C LEU A 187 -17.70 21.41 -5.32
N GLY A 188 -17.49 20.13 -5.65
CA GLY A 188 -16.31 19.37 -5.21
C GLY A 188 -16.34 19.02 -3.72
N MET A 189 -17.53 18.73 -3.17
CA MET A 189 -17.71 18.36 -1.76
C MET A 189 -16.89 17.11 -1.37
N VAL A 190 -16.01 17.29 -0.39
CA VAL A 190 -15.29 16.19 0.26
C VAL A 190 -16.09 15.73 1.47
N TRP A 191 -16.84 14.63 1.30
CA TRP A 191 -17.64 14.01 2.36
C TRP A 191 -16.79 13.43 3.49
N SER A 192 -15.70 12.75 3.13
CA SER A 192 -14.76 12.11 4.06
C SER A 192 -13.33 12.41 3.65
N GLU A 193 -12.59 13.09 4.52
CA GLU A 193 -11.19 13.43 4.27
C GLU A 193 -10.27 12.21 4.29
N GLN A 194 -10.70 11.14 4.98
CA GLN A 194 -9.98 9.87 5.03
C GLN A 194 -10.13 9.08 3.73
N ASP A 195 -11.31 9.13 3.10
CA ASP A 195 -11.54 8.49 1.80
C ASP A 195 -10.91 9.26 0.65
N ALA A 196 -10.91 10.60 0.70
CA ALA A 196 -10.15 11.43 -0.23
C ALA A 196 -8.63 11.14 -0.15
N ALA A 197 -8.05 11.17 1.06
CA ALA A 197 -6.63 10.86 1.24
C ALA A 197 -6.27 9.39 0.93
N TRP A 198 -7.25 8.48 1.01
CA TRP A 198 -7.10 7.11 0.53
C TRP A 198 -7.06 7.05 -1.00
N ALA A 199 -8.01 7.70 -1.69
CA ALA A 199 -8.07 7.76 -3.14
C ALA A 199 -6.82 8.40 -3.76
N ASP A 200 -6.33 9.49 -3.18
CA ASP A 200 -5.06 10.14 -3.55
C ASP A 200 -3.88 9.16 -3.40
N GLY A 201 -3.80 8.47 -2.25
CA GLY A 201 -2.77 7.47 -2.00
C GLY A 201 -2.82 6.28 -2.97
N ILE A 202 -4.02 5.84 -3.37
CA ILE A 202 -4.24 4.81 -4.39
C ILE A 202 -3.83 5.27 -5.79
N ALA A 203 -4.10 6.52 -6.15
CA ALA A 203 -3.65 7.10 -7.42
C ALA A 203 -2.12 7.10 -7.50
N VAL A 204 -1.44 7.61 -6.45
CA VAL A 204 0.02 7.59 -6.34
C VAL A 204 0.57 6.16 -6.29
N ALA A 205 -0.10 5.23 -5.60
CA ALA A 205 0.30 3.82 -5.54
C ALA A 205 0.27 3.15 -6.91
N LYS A 206 -0.76 3.43 -7.72
CA LYS A 206 -0.88 2.94 -9.11
C LYS A 206 0.26 3.47 -10.00
N GLN A 207 0.57 4.76 -9.92
CA GLN A 207 1.70 5.33 -10.65
C GLN A 207 3.03 4.70 -10.23
N TYR A 208 3.30 4.63 -8.91
CA TYR A 208 4.52 4.00 -8.38
C TYR A 208 4.64 2.55 -8.87
N ALA A 209 3.55 1.79 -8.80
CA ALA A 209 3.52 0.40 -9.25
C ALA A 209 3.77 0.26 -10.76
N SER A 210 3.24 1.18 -11.58
CA SER A 210 3.50 1.24 -13.01
C SER A 210 4.98 1.54 -13.32
N ALA A 211 5.57 2.53 -12.64
CA ALA A 211 6.97 2.93 -12.86
C ALA A 211 7.99 1.90 -12.33
N HIS A 212 7.68 1.21 -11.23
CA HIS A 212 8.60 0.26 -10.58
C HIS A 212 8.29 -1.22 -10.86
N GLY A 213 7.16 -1.53 -11.51
CA GLY A 213 6.64 -2.89 -11.72
C GLY A 213 6.17 -3.59 -10.43
N HIS A 214 5.99 -2.85 -9.31
CA HIS A 214 5.63 -3.39 -7.99
C HIS A 214 5.15 -2.31 -7.00
N PHE A 215 4.28 -2.64 -6.05
CA PHE A 215 3.87 -1.72 -4.97
C PHE A 215 4.58 -2.01 -3.63
N LEU A 216 5.91 -1.83 -3.66
CA LEU A 216 6.80 -2.06 -2.52
C LEU A 216 7.74 -0.87 -2.25
N PRO A 217 7.24 0.38 -2.13
CA PRO A 217 8.10 1.52 -1.82
C PRO A 217 8.83 1.32 -0.48
N PRO A 218 10.13 1.65 -0.38
CA PRO A 218 10.82 1.74 0.91
C PRO A 218 10.23 2.89 1.74
N THR A 219 10.35 2.84 3.07
CA THR A 219 9.74 3.83 3.98
C THR A 219 10.13 5.29 3.67
N THR A 220 11.32 5.50 3.13
CA THR A 220 11.87 6.81 2.74
C THR A 220 11.44 7.29 1.35
N ALA A 221 10.65 6.51 0.59
CA ALA A 221 10.21 6.90 -0.73
C ALA A 221 9.14 7.99 -0.70
N THR A 222 9.36 8.99 -1.54
CA THR A 222 8.39 10.00 -1.96
C THR A 222 8.11 9.81 -3.45
N TRP A 223 6.90 10.14 -3.89
CA TRP A 223 6.49 10.11 -5.30
C TRP A 223 5.54 11.27 -5.54
N GLU A 224 5.83 12.14 -6.51
CA GLU A 224 5.07 13.39 -6.75
C GLU A 224 4.82 14.23 -5.49
N GLY A 225 5.81 14.31 -4.60
CA GLY A 225 5.70 14.98 -3.29
C GLY A 225 4.93 14.21 -2.22
N HIS A 226 4.17 13.17 -2.59
CA HIS A 226 3.45 12.31 -1.65
C HIS A 226 4.41 11.32 -0.94
N PRO A 227 4.35 11.16 0.40
CA PRO A 227 5.22 10.26 1.17
C PRO A 227 4.79 8.78 1.08
N ILE A 228 4.77 8.24 -0.14
CA ILE A 228 4.20 6.93 -0.47
C ILE A 228 4.82 5.76 0.31
N GLY A 229 6.09 5.88 0.72
CA GLY A 229 6.77 4.91 1.59
C GLY A 229 6.14 4.81 2.99
N VAL A 230 5.78 5.94 3.59
CA VAL A 230 5.11 6.02 4.89
C VAL A 230 3.64 5.61 4.76
N TRP A 231 2.96 6.05 3.70
CA TRP A 231 1.58 5.65 3.41
C TRP A 231 1.45 4.14 3.27
N ALA A 232 2.30 3.50 2.46
CA ALA A 232 2.32 2.05 2.27
C ALA A 232 2.70 1.28 3.55
N LYS A 233 3.59 1.83 4.40
CA LYS A 233 3.88 1.27 5.73
C LYS A 233 2.62 1.23 6.60
N ASN A 234 1.86 2.33 6.62
CA ASN A 234 0.66 2.46 7.44
C ASN A 234 -0.48 1.57 6.91
N ALA A 235 -0.69 1.53 5.58
CA ALA A 235 -1.63 0.61 4.94
C ALA A 235 -1.33 -0.87 5.29
N ARG A 236 -0.05 -1.29 5.25
CA ARG A 236 0.36 -2.65 5.66
C ARG A 236 0.08 -2.93 7.14
N ALA A 237 0.19 -1.93 8.01
CA ALA A 237 -0.14 -2.08 9.42
C ALA A 237 -1.66 -2.26 9.63
N ALA A 238 -2.48 -1.46 8.95
CA ALA A 238 -3.94 -1.58 8.96
C ALA A 238 -4.42 -2.91 8.37
N ALA A 239 -3.78 -3.41 7.31
CA ALA A 239 -4.05 -4.73 6.72
C ALA A 239 -3.71 -5.89 7.66
N ARG A 240 -2.54 -5.85 8.31
CA ARG A 240 -2.18 -6.87 9.33
C ARG A 240 -3.15 -6.84 10.50
N ARG A 241 -3.60 -5.66 10.94
CA ARG A 241 -4.59 -5.53 12.01
C ARG A 241 -5.98 -6.04 11.60
N ALA A 242 -6.37 -5.90 10.33
CA ALA A 242 -7.58 -6.54 9.81
C ALA A 242 -7.50 -8.07 9.91
N ARG A 243 -6.39 -8.67 9.47
CA ARG A 243 -6.15 -10.12 9.59
C ARG A 243 -6.13 -10.60 11.05
N GLU A 244 -5.47 -9.87 11.95
CA GLU A 244 -5.47 -10.14 13.40
C GLU A 244 -6.90 -10.13 13.98
N ASN A 245 -7.72 -9.15 13.59
CA ASN A 245 -9.11 -9.07 14.02
C ASN A 245 -9.96 -10.22 13.44
N GLU A 246 -9.75 -10.61 12.17
CA GLU A 246 -10.40 -11.79 11.56
C GLU A 246 -10.02 -13.08 12.30
N GLU A 247 -8.76 -13.27 12.66
CA GLU A 247 -8.28 -14.41 13.45
C GLU A 247 -8.89 -14.44 14.86
N LEU A 248 -8.98 -13.29 15.53
CA LEU A 248 -9.66 -13.17 16.82
C LEU A 248 -11.15 -13.51 16.72
N HIS A 249 -11.85 -12.99 15.70
CA HIS A 249 -13.25 -13.32 15.46
C HIS A 249 -13.46 -14.82 15.15
N ALA A 250 -12.59 -15.42 14.33
CA ALA A 250 -12.63 -16.86 14.03
C ALA A 250 -12.35 -17.74 15.27
N ALA A 251 -11.59 -17.23 16.23
CA ALA A 251 -11.35 -17.85 17.54
C ALA A 251 -12.42 -17.50 18.60
N SER A 252 -13.49 -16.77 18.25
CA SER A 252 -14.51 -16.25 19.18
C SER A 252 -13.93 -15.39 20.32
N ARG A 253 -12.83 -14.67 20.05
CA ARG A 253 -12.16 -13.78 21.02
C ARG A 253 -12.57 -12.32 20.78
N PRO A 254 -12.63 -11.49 21.83
CA PRO A 254 -12.98 -10.08 21.70
C PRO A 254 -11.90 -9.29 20.94
N VAL A 255 -12.32 -8.45 20.00
CA VAL A 255 -11.45 -7.50 19.30
C VAL A 255 -11.42 -6.18 20.07
N THR A 256 -10.24 -5.77 20.54
CA THR A 256 -10.08 -4.57 21.39
C THR A 256 -10.35 -3.25 20.67
N SER A 257 -10.08 -3.18 19.36
CA SER A 257 -10.46 -2.04 18.51
C SER A 257 -10.32 -2.35 17.02
N ALA A 258 -11.40 -2.11 16.27
CA ALA A 258 -11.44 -2.20 14.81
C ALA A 258 -11.11 -0.86 14.11
N ALA A 259 -11.03 0.26 14.82
CA ALA A 259 -10.95 1.60 14.23
C ALA A 259 -9.69 1.89 13.39
N SER A 260 -8.65 1.06 13.50
CA SER A 260 -7.42 1.13 12.69
C SER A 260 -7.24 -0.09 11.76
N ALA A 261 -8.23 -0.98 11.67
CA ALA A 261 -8.21 -2.07 10.72
C ALA A 261 -8.62 -1.56 9.33
N MET A 262 -7.98 -2.10 8.30
CA MET A 262 -8.35 -1.78 6.92
C MET A 262 -9.63 -2.52 6.51
N THR A 263 -10.53 -1.85 5.80
CA THR A 263 -11.74 -2.49 5.24
C THR A 263 -11.39 -3.44 4.09
N GLY A 264 -12.22 -4.45 3.85
CA GLY A 264 -12.06 -5.39 2.73
C GLY A 264 -11.90 -4.70 1.37
N ALA A 265 -12.78 -3.75 1.03
CA ALA A 265 -12.71 -3.01 -0.24
C ALA A 265 -11.36 -2.31 -0.46
N ARG A 266 -10.87 -1.57 0.56
CA ARG A 266 -9.53 -0.97 0.56
C ARG A 266 -8.40 -2.00 0.45
N GLN A 267 -8.59 -3.23 0.95
CA GLN A 267 -7.63 -4.31 0.71
C GLN A 267 -7.65 -4.77 -0.75
N ASP A 268 -8.84 -4.99 -1.30
CA ASP A 268 -9.01 -5.43 -2.69
C ASP A 268 -8.45 -4.39 -3.69
N GLU A 269 -8.58 -3.09 -3.41
CA GLU A 269 -7.95 -2.01 -4.19
C GLU A 269 -6.40 -2.12 -4.24
N LEU A 270 -5.76 -2.47 -3.12
CA LEU A 270 -4.30 -2.63 -3.05
C LEU A 270 -3.84 -4.00 -3.59
N ASP A 271 -4.59 -5.06 -3.31
CA ASP A 271 -4.36 -6.40 -3.85
C ASP A 271 -4.48 -6.38 -5.40
N ALA A 272 -5.33 -5.51 -5.97
CA ALA A 272 -5.44 -5.29 -7.42
C ALA A 272 -4.24 -4.52 -8.05
N ILE A 273 -3.47 -3.76 -7.26
CA ILE A 273 -2.25 -3.07 -7.73
C ILE A 273 -1.05 -4.01 -7.68
N ASP A 274 -0.86 -4.72 -6.57
CA ASP A 274 0.18 -5.74 -6.42
C ASP A 274 -0.23 -6.72 -5.31
N PRO A 275 -0.67 -7.96 -5.62
CA PRO A 275 -1.08 -8.94 -4.60
C PRO A 275 0.01 -9.27 -3.55
N GLY A 276 1.27 -8.92 -3.84
CA GLY A 276 2.41 -9.07 -2.94
C GLY A 276 2.72 -7.82 -2.10
N TRP A 277 1.88 -6.78 -2.10
CA TRP A 277 2.17 -5.50 -1.43
C TRP A 277 2.30 -5.62 0.09
N CYS A 278 1.56 -6.53 0.75
CA CYS A 278 1.58 -6.78 2.19
C CYS A 278 1.99 -8.23 2.53
N PRO A 279 3.28 -8.58 2.35
CA PRO A 279 3.79 -9.91 2.67
C PRO A 279 3.82 -10.16 4.18
N VAL A 280 3.92 -11.44 4.57
CA VAL A 280 4.16 -11.86 5.97
C VAL A 280 5.65 -11.87 6.36
N TRP A 281 6.54 -11.67 5.39
CA TRP A 281 7.99 -11.55 5.53
C TRP A 281 8.47 -10.13 5.19
N ASP A 282 9.78 -9.90 5.16
CA ASP A 282 10.36 -8.59 4.86
C ASP A 282 9.99 -8.04 3.47
N THR A 283 9.61 -6.77 3.41
CA THR A 283 9.30 -6.05 2.17
C THR A 283 10.52 -5.88 1.24
N GLY A 284 11.73 -5.86 1.79
CA GLY A 284 12.97 -5.87 1.00
C GLY A 284 13.18 -7.18 0.24
N TRP A 285 12.96 -8.33 0.90
CA TRP A 285 12.92 -9.64 0.23
C TRP A 285 11.87 -9.66 -0.88
N GLN A 286 10.64 -9.24 -0.56
CA GLN A 286 9.53 -9.23 -1.53
C GLN A 286 9.82 -8.33 -2.74
N ARG A 287 10.49 -7.19 -2.51
CA ARG A 287 10.92 -6.28 -3.58
C ARG A 287 11.92 -6.96 -4.50
N CYS A 288 12.98 -7.56 -3.96
CA CYS A 288 13.98 -8.27 -4.77
C CYS A 288 13.36 -9.45 -5.52
N TYR A 289 12.49 -10.24 -4.89
CA TYR A 289 11.72 -11.29 -5.57
C TYR A 289 10.95 -10.75 -6.77
N ARG A 290 10.19 -9.65 -6.59
CA ARG A 290 9.39 -9.07 -7.67
C ARG A 290 10.26 -8.50 -8.80
N LEU A 291 11.43 -7.94 -8.49
CA LEU A 291 12.39 -7.51 -9.52
C LEU A 291 12.97 -8.68 -10.33
N VAL A 292 13.36 -9.79 -9.69
CA VAL A 292 13.80 -11.01 -10.40
C VAL A 292 12.66 -11.61 -11.22
N HIS A 293 11.46 -11.70 -10.64
CA HIS A 293 10.28 -12.20 -11.33
C HIS A 293 9.95 -11.37 -12.58
N ASN A 294 9.95 -10.04 -12.49
CA ASN A 294 9.68 -9.17 -13.63
C ASN A 294 10.78 -9.27 -14.70
N HIS A 295 12.05 -9.46 -14.31
CA HIS A 295 13.14 -9.73 -15.24
C HIS A 295 12.95 -11.06 -16.00
N VAL A 296 12.53 -12.12 -15.30
CA VAL A 296 12.24 -13.42 -15.92
C VAL A 296 11.01 -13.36 -16.84
N GLN A 297 9.94 -12.66 -16.43
CA GLN A 297 8.76 -12.45 -17.28
C GLN A 297 9.06 -11.61 -18.54
N ALA A 298 10.10 -10.77 -18.51
CA ALA A 298 10.60 -10.05 -19.68
C ALA A 298 11.51 -10.89 -20.60
N GLY A 299 11.63 -12.21 -20.36
CA GLY A 299 12.46 -13.13 -21.15
C GLY A 299 13.89 -13.31 -20.64
N GLY A 300 14.25 -12.71 -19.49
CA GLY A 300 15.52 -12.97 -18.82
C GLY A 300 15.56 -14.32 -18.10
N THR A 301 16.75 -14.74 -17.68
CA THR A 301 16.94 -15.87 -16.78
C THR A 301 17.21 -15.37 -15.34
N PRO A 302 16.98 -16.18 -14.29
CA PRO A 302 17.41 -15.84 -12.94
C PRO A 302 18.92 -15.62 -12.93
N PRO A 303 19.45 -14.43 -12.59
CA PRO A 303 20.88 -14.19 -12.67
C PRO A 303 21.60 -14.95 -11.54
N GLU A 304 22.69 -15.64 -11.85
CA GLU A 304 23.37 -16.51 -10.88
C GLU A 304 24.64 -15.87 -10.29
N ALA A 305 25.27 -14.93 -10.98
CA ALA A 305 26.50 -14.27 -10.55
C ALA A 305 26.28 -12.81 -10.09
N ALA A 306 27.22 -12.33 -9.27
CA ALA A 306 27.12 -11.05 -8.58
C ALA A 306 27.56 -9.89 -9.48
N GLY A 307 26.65 -9.37 -10.30
CA GLY A 307 26.87 -8.18 -11.13
C GLY A 307 26.02 -8.17 -12.40
N ASP A 308 25.64 -9.37 -12.86
CA ASP A 308 24.96 -9.65 -14.13
C ASP A 308 23.79 -8.71 -14.44
N VAL A 309 22.94 -8.46 -13.44
CA VAL A 309 21.73 -7.64 -13.59
C VAL A 309 21.55 -6.77 -12.35
N VAL A 310 21.46 -5.45 -12.55
CA VAL A 310 21.16 -4.46 -11.50
C VAL A 310 19.90 -3.69 -11.89
N VAL A 311 18.85 -3.83 -11.09
CA VAL A 311 17.56 -3.13 -11.30
C VAL A 311 17.23 -2.32 -10.06
N GLN A 312 16.88 -1.03 -10.22
CA GLN A 312 16.55 -0.11 -9.12
C GLN A 312 17.62 -0.11 -7.98
N GLY A 313 18.90 -0.16 -8.35
CA GLY A 313 20.02 -0.20 -7.39
C GLY A 313 20.14 -1.53 -6.61
N LYS A 314 19.46 -2.60 -7.04
CA LYS A 314 19.58 -3.95 -6.48
C LYS A 314 20.25 -4.88 -7.48
N GLY A 315 21.43 -5.39 -7.12
CA GLY A 315 22.09 -6.47 -7.86
C GLY A 315 21.34 -7.78 -7.64
N LEU A 316 20.61 -8.21 -8.68
CA LEU A 316 19.67 -9.32 -8.61
C LEU A 316 20.39 -10.65 -8.40
N GLY A 317 21.47 -10.91 -9.14
CA GLY A 317 22.24 -12.15 -9.00
C GLY A 317 22.80 -12.33 -7.60
N ARG A 318 23.38 -11.27 -6.99
CA ARG A 318 23.81 -11.30 -5.58
C ARG A 318 22.67 -11.67 -4.62
N TRP A 319 21.43 -11.27 -4.91
CA TRP A 319 20.27 -11.66 -4.10
C TRP A 319 19.87 -13.12 -4.33
N VAL A 320 19.87 -13.59 -5.59
CA VAL A 320 19.63 -15.01 -5.95
C VAL A 320 20.67 -15.91 -5.27
N THR A 321 21.97 -15.62 -5.42
CA THR A 321 23.07 -16.31 -4.74
C THR A 321 22.84 -16.39 -3.23
N ALA A 322 22.39 -15.30 -2.60
CA ALA A 322 22.07 -15.28 -1.17
C ALA A 322 20.85 -16.14 -0.80
N GLN A 323 19.87 -16.31 -1.69
CA GLN A 323 18.74 -17.22 -1.46
C GLN A 323 19.21 -18.68 -1.55
N ARG A 324 20.01 -19.02 -2.57
CA ARG A 324 20.55 -20.38 -2.78
C ARG A 324 21.42 -20.83 -1.60
N PHE A 325 22.28 -19.95 -1.06
CA PHE A 325 23.13 -20.25 0.09
C PHE A 325 22.40 -20.17 1.44
N GLY A 326 21.33 -19.37 1.53
CA GLY A 326 20.54 -19.16 2.73
C GLY A 326 19.27 -20.02 2.81
N TRP A 327 19.14 -21.05 1.97
CA TRP A 327 17.88 -21.75 1.71
C TRP A 327 17.14 -22.24 2.97
N GLU A 328 17.87 -22.83 3.92
CA GLU A 328 17.33 -23.32 5.20
C GLU A 328 16.80 -22.22 6.14
N GLN A 329 17.07 -20.95 5.84
CA GLN A 329 16.57 -19.79 6.60
C GLN A 329 15.32 -19.17 5.96
N LEU A 330 14.90 -19.65 4.78
CA LEU A 330 13.70 -19.21 4.10
C LEU A 330 12.48 -19.93 4.65
N LEU A 331 11.34 -19.22 4.73
CA LEU A 331 10.07 -19.86 5.05
C LEU A 331 9.70 -20.90 3.96
N PRO A 332 9.00 -21.99 4.28
CA PRO A 332 8.63 -23.01 3.27
C PRO A 332 7.87 -22.43 2.07
N VAL A 333 7.05 -21.40 2.30
CA VAL A 333 6.36 -20.65 1.23
C VAL A 333 7.31 -19.84 0.35
N GLN A 334 8.40 -19.30 0.89
CA GLN A 334 9.42 -18.59 0.11
C GLN A 334 10.22 -19.58 -0.74
N GLN A 335 10.64 -20.73 -0.16
CA GLN A 335 11.28 -21.82 -0.90
C GLN A 335 10.39 -22.28 -2.07
N TRP A 336 9.11 -22.58 -1.79
CA TRP A 336 8.14 -22.98 -2.81
C TRP A 336 7.98 -21.94 -3.91
N ILE A 337 7.88 -20.64 -3.57
CA ILE A 337 7.80 -19.56 -4.56
C ILE A 337 9.05 -19.54 -5.45
N LEU A 338 10.26 -19.56 -4.87
CA LEU A 338 11.51 -19.49 -5.62
C LEU A 338 11.68 -20.68 -6.58
N GLU A 339 11.40 -21.89 -6.09
CA GLU A 339 11.51 -23.13 -6.86
C GLU A 339 10.45 -23.20 -7.98
N ASN A 340 9.20 -22.86 -7.67
CA ASN A 340 8.10 -23.06 -8.62
C ASN A 340 7.98 -21.93 -9.65
N THR A 341 8.19 -20.66 -9.25
CA THR A 341 8.02 -19.49 -10.13
C THR A 341 9.31 -19.05 -10.82
N LEU A 342 10.47 -19.16 -10.15
CA LEU A 342 11.75 -18.68 -10.69
C LEU A 342 12.73 -19.81 -11.02
N LYS A 343 12.41 -21.07 -10.71
CA LYS A 343 13.30 -22.23 -10.87
C LYS A 343 14.64 -22.11 -10.14
N ILE A 344 14.67 -21.33 -9.05
CA ILE A 344 15.83 -21.20 -8.17
C ILE A 344 15.81 -22.34 -7.15
N THR A 345 16.87 -23.14 -7.11
CA THR A 345 17.06 -24.28 -6.21
C THR A 345 18.09 -23.98 -5.10
N PRO A 346 18.11 -24.74 -3.99
CA PRO A 346 19.19 -24.64 -3.01
C PRO A 346 20.56 -24.89 -3.64
N ALA A 347 21.59 -24.18 -3.17
CA ALA A 347 22.96 -24.44 -3.61
C ALA A 347 23.47 -25.80 -3.09
N GLY A 348 24.05 -26.58 -4.00
CA GLY A 348 24.80 -27.80 -3.67
C GLY A 348 26.01 -27.52 -2.77
N GLU A 349 26.60 -28.56 -2.18
CA GLU A 349 27.72 -28.38 -1.25
C GLU A 349 28.95 -27.75 -1.94
N ASP A 350 29.22 -28.14 -3.18
CA ASP A 350 30.34 -27.65 -3.99
C ASP A 350 30.18 -26.20 -4.47
N GLU A 351 28.94 -25.70 -4.56
CA GLU A 351 28.62 -24.31 -4.94
C GLU A 351 28.79 -23.33 -3.77
N ARG A 352 28.72 -23.84 -2.53
CA ARG A 352 28.76 -22.98 -1.33
C ARG A 352 30.18 -22.42 -1.17
N PRO A 353 30.35 -21.11 -0.92
CA PRO A 353 31.67 -20.54 -0.71
C PRO A 353 32.29 -21.19 0.51
N VAL A 354 33.38 -21.95 0.30
CA VAL A 354 34.13 -22.59 1.39
C VAL A 354 34.40 -21.54 2.46
N LYS A 355 33.94 -21.80 3.70
CA LYS A 355 34.20 -20.94 4.84
C LYS A 355 35.70 -20.95 5.14
N GLN A 356 36.47 -20.13 4.42
CA GLN A 356 37.89 -19.94 4.66
C GLN A 356 38.08 -19.54 6.12
N THR A 357 38.69 -20.46 6.88
CA THR A 357 38.98 -20.26 8.30
C THR A 357 40.00 -19.14 8.44
N GLN A 358 40.19 -18.64 9.67
CA GLN A 358 41.29 -17.70 9.94
C GLN A 358 42.65 -18.33 9.60
N ASP A 359 42.73 -19.67 9.63
CA ASP A 359 43.95 -20.41 9.35
C ASP A 359 44.25 -20.45 7.85
N THR A 360 43.24 -20.72 7.00
CA THR A 360 43.38 -20.59 5.54
C THR A 360 43.76 -19.17 5.11
N LYS A 361 43.35 -18.16 5.88
CA LYS A 361 43.68 -16.74 5.64
C LYS A 361 45.00 -16.30 6.28
N TRP A 362 45.63 -17.11 7.14
CA TRP A 362 46.87 -16.74 7.82
C TRP A 362 48.01 -16.57 6.83
N ALA A 363 48.25 -17.58 5.99
CA ALA A 363 49.32 -17.58 5.00
C ALA A 363 49.26 -16.38 4.01
N PRO A 364 48.14 -16.08 3.33
CA PRO A 364 48.07 -14.92 2.42
C PRO A 364 48.22 -13.58 3.15
N ASN A 365 47.70 -13.45 4.37
CA ASN A 365 47.84 -12.21 5.14
C ASN A 365 49.28 -12.00 5.65
N LEU A 366 49.96 -13.08 6.06
CA LEU A 366 51.37 -13.04 6.47
C LEU A 366 52.29 -12.78 5.27
N ALA A 367 51.98 -13.34 4.09
CA ALA A 367 52.69 -13.01 2.85
C ALA A 367 52.56 -11.51 2.50
N ALA A 368 51.35 -10.95 2.59
CA ALA A 368 51.14 -9.51 2.41
C ALA A 368 51.89 -8.66 3.45
N ALA A 369 51.97 -9.11 4.71
CA ALA A 369 52.74 -8.44 5.75
C ALA A 369 54.25 -8.48 5.47
N ARG A 370 54.78 -9.62 5.01
CA ARG A 370 56.18 -9.78 4.57
C ARG A 370 56.51 -8.88 3.39
N GLN A 371 55.62 -8.79 2.39
CA GLN A 371 55.78 -7.90 1.24
C GLN A 371 55.81 -6.42 1.65
N PHE A 372 54.86 -5.99 2.50
CA PHE A 372 54.85 -4.62 3.02
C PHE A 372 56.11 -4.32 3.86
N HIS A 373 56.52 -5.25 4.73
CA HIS A 373 57.73 -5.09 5.54
C HIS A 373 59.00 -5.04 4.68
N ALA A 374 59.10 -5.83 3.61
CA ALA A 374 60.23 -5.82 2.69
C ALA A 374 60.34 -4.48 1.92
N ARG A 375 59.23 -3.80 1.67
CA ARG A 375 59.19 -2.49 1.00
C ARG A 375 59.42 -1.31 1.94
N GLU A 376 58.78 -1.31 3.12
CA GLU A 376 58.71 -0.15 4.02
C GLU A 376 59.60 -0.29 5.28
N GLY A 377 60.19 -1.46 5.53
CA GLY A 377 60.99 -1.76 6.72
C GLY A 377 60.23 -1.81 8.05
N HIS A 378 58.88 -1.73 8.04
CA HIS A 378 58.05 -1.74 9.25
C HIS A 378 56.61 -2.23 9.00
N LEU A 379 55.90 -2.62 10.07
CA LEU A 379 54.47 -2.97 10.02
C LEU A 379 53.51 -1.85 10.48
N ARG A 380 53.90 -0.58 10.35
CA ARG A 380 53.05 0.59 10.65
C ARG A 380 52.06 0.91 9.52
N VAL A 381 51.19 -0.06 9.20
CA VAL A 381 50.26 0.00 8.07
C VAL A 381 49.03 0.87 8.39
N PRO A 382 48.66 1.87 7.56
CA PRO A 382 47.43 2.65 7.71
C PRO A 382 46.17 1.78 7.65
N ARG A 383 45.16 2.06 8.48
CA ARG A 383 43.95 1.20 8.62
C ARG A 383 43.24 0.88 7.30
N LYS A 384 43.21 1.81 6.34
CA LYS A 384 42.56 1.64 5.03
C LYS A 384 43.44 0.95 3.98
N HIS A 385 44.70 0.67 4.27
CA HIS A 385 45.66 0.10 3.33
C HIS A 385 45.25 -1.29 2.84
N VAL A 386 45.50 -1.53 1.57
CA VAL A 386 45.26 -2.78 0.86
C VAL A 386 46.56 -3.16 0.18
N GLU A 387 46.97 -4.42 0.37
CA GLU A 387 48.20 -4.98 -0.19
C GLU A 387 47.82 -6.12 -1.15
N HIS A 388 48.59 -6.26 -2.22
CA HIS A 388 48.40 -7.26 -3.26
C HIS A 388 49.59 -8.22 -3.25
N PRO A 389 49.59 -9.26 -2.38
CA PRO A 389 50.69 -10.22 -2.30
C PRO A 389 50.98 -10.91 -3.64
N GLU A 390 52.22 -10.79 -4.10
CA GLU A 390 52.72 -11.44 -5.31
C GLU A 390 52.77 -12.97 -5.13
N GLY A 391 52.69 -13.71 -6.25
CA GLY A 391 52.73 -15.18 -6.27
C GLY A 391 51.49 -15.89 -5.73
N LEU A 392 50.50 -15.18 -5.19
CA LEU A 392 49.23 -15.75 -4.71
C LEU A 392 48.09 -15.50 -5.70
N GLY A 393 47.85 -16.50 -6.56
CA GLY A 393 46.66 -16.55 -7.42
C GLY A 393 45.39 -16.81 -6.62
N GLY A 394 44.35 -16.02 -6.86
CA GLY A 394 43.06 -16.16 -6.19
C GLY A 394 41.89 -16.13 -7.16
N ARG A 395 41.02 -17.15 -7.13
CA ARG A 395 39.69 -17.05 -7.74
C ARG A 395 38.84 -16.04 -6.96
N GLN A 396 38.82 -14.80 -7.42
CA GLN A 396 37.92 -13.76 -6.91
C GLN A 396 36.90 -13.42 -8.00
N GLY A 397 35.72 -14.05 -7.93
CA GLY A 397 34.62 -13.77 -8.85
C GLY A 397 34.72 -14.39 -10.25
N GLY A 398 35.51 -15.47 -10.42
CA GLY A 398 35.59 -16.21 -11.69
C GLY A 398 36.64 -15.71 -12.68
N VAL A 399 37.35 -14.63 -12.35
CA VAL A 399 38.52 -14.13 -13.09
C VAL A 399 39.79 -14.49 -12.30
N ASP A 400 40.88 -14.82 -12.98
CA ASP A 400 42.20 -14.95 -12.35
C ASP A 400 42.69 -13.57 -11.89
N GLY A 401 42.52 -13.30 -10.60
CA GLY A 401 42.96 -12.07 -9.95
C GLY A 401 43.99 -12.38 -8.87
N GLY A 402 44.93 -11.45 -8.64
CA GLY A 402 45.81 -11.52 -7.47
C GLY A 402 45.01 -11.45 -6.18
N VAL A 403 45.43 -12.19 -5.15
CA VAL A 403 44.78 -12.11 -3.83
C VAL A 403 44.88 -10.69 -3.27
N VAL A 404 43.75 -10.11 -2.85
CA VAL A 404 43.68 -8.75 -2.29
C VAL A 404 43.53 -8.79 -0.78
N VAL A 405 44.52 -8.29 -0.03
CA VAL A 405 44.55 -8.32 1.44
C VAL A 405 44.34 -6.93 2.02
N LYS A 406 43.32 -6.75 2.86
CA LYS A 406 43.09 -5.51 3.63
C LYS A 406 44.04 -5.42 4.84
N LEU A 407 45.35 -5.33 4.56
CA LEU A 407 46.44 -5.50 5.50
C LEU A 407 46.31 -4.59 6.73
N GLY A 408 45.93 -3.32 6.54
CA GLY A 408 45.74 -2.36 7.63
C GLY A 408 44.62 -2.73 8.62
N ILE A 409 43.54 -3.35 8.14
CA ILE A 409 42.45 -3.84 8.98
C ILE A 409 42.87 -5.13 9.70
N TRP A 410 43.60 -6.01 9.02
CA TRP A 410 44.05 -7.28 9.60
C TRP A 410 45.06 -7.06 10.74
N LEU A 411 46.08 -6.21 10.55
CA LEU A 411 47.06 -5.88 11.59
C LEU A 411 46.41 -5.14 12.79
N ASP A 412 45.45 -4.25 12.55
CA ASP A 412 44.69 -3.61 13.64
C ASP A 412 43.86 -4.61 14.46
N ASN A 413 43.25 -5.60 13.80
CA ASN A 413 42.55 -6.68 14.48
C ASN A 413 43.51 -7.64 15.20
N ALA A 414 44.73 -7.84 14.68
CA ALA A 414 45.78 -8.63 15.33
C ALA A 414 46.22 -7.97 16.65
N ARG A 415 46.53 -6.65 16.64
CA ARG A 415 46.81 -5.86 17.85
C ARG A 415 45.72 -6.01 18.92
N LYS A 416 44.47 -5.73 18.54
CA LYS A 416 43.29 -5.82 19.43
C LYS A 416 43.03 -7.23 19.97
N ARG A 417 43.67 -8.26 19.42
CA ARG A 417 43.51 -9.66 19.80
C ARG A 417 44.85 -10.31 20.18
N ALA A 418 45.88 -9.53 20.50
CA ALA A 418 47.23 -10.01 20.81
C ALA A 418 47.24 -11.09 21.91
N ALA A 419 46.48 -10.87 22.99
CA ALA A 419 46.32 -11.82 24.10
C ALA A 419 45.51 -13.11 23.75
N LYS A 420 44.97 -13.19 22.52
CA LYS A 420 44.20 -14.34 22.00
C LYS A 420 44.82 -14.92 20.73
N LEU A 421 46.01 -14.44 20.32
CA LEU A 421 46.74 -15.01 19.18
C LEU A 421 47.48 -16.28 19.64
N PRO A 422 47.46 -17.36 18.86
CA PRO A 422 48.35 -18.50 19.08
C PRO A 422 49.81 -18.05 19.11
N GLU A 423 50.63 -18.65 19.97
CA GLU A 423 52.03 -18.24 20.20
C GLU A 423 52.85 -18.17 18.90
N GLN A 424 52.80 -19.21 18.06
CA GLN A 424 53.45 -19.21 16.74
C GLN A 424 53.05 -18.00 15.87
N ARG A 425 51.78 -17.61 15.88
CA ARG A 425 51.27 -16.47 15.09
C ARG A 425 51.74 -15.13 15.63
N ARG A 426 52.00 -15.07 16.93
CA ARG A 426 52.59 -13.90 17.58
C ARG A 426 54.05 -13.78 17.15
N THR A 427 54.81 -14.87 17.26
CA THR A 427 56.22 -14.97 16.82
C THR A 427 56.40 -14.63 15.34
N ASP A 428 55.53 -15.15 14.46
CA ASP A 428 55.53 -14.84 13.00
C ASP A 428 55.42 -13.32 12.72
N LEU A 429 54.71 -12.57 13.57
CA LEU A 429 54.53 -11.11 13.47
C LEU A 429 55.65 -10.35 14.21
N ASP A 430 56.12 -10.85 15.35
CA ASP A 430 57.25 -10.29 16.09
C ASP A 430 58.53 -10.29 15.24
N GLN A 431 58.76 -11.35 14.45
CA GLN A 431 59.85 -11.43 13.47
C GLN A 431 59.79 -10.34 12.37
N LEU A 432 58.62 -9.72 12.17
CA LEU A 432 58.40 -8.62 11.23
C LEU A 432 58.31 -7.26 11.94
N GLY A 433 58.77 -7.16 13.18
CA GLY A 433 58.78 -5.91 13.96
C GLY A 433 57.37 -5.36 14.23
N MET A 434 56.39 -6.24 14.47
CA MET A 434 55.01 -5.85 14.72
C MET A 434 54.86 -4.94 15.95
N PRO A 435 54.34 -3.70 15.81
CA PRO A 435 53.93 -2.91 16.96
C PRO A 435 52.59 -3.45 17.47
N TRP A 436 52.57 -3.93 18.72
CA TRP A 436 51.38 -4.45 19.40
C TRP A 436 50.45 -3.35 19.93
#